data_AF-A0A2V7EKC1-F1
#
_entry.id   AF-A0A2V7EKC1-F1
#
_cell.length_a   1.000
_cell.length_b   1.000
_cell.length_c   1.000
_cell.angle_alpha   90.00
_cell.angle_beta   90.00
_cell.angle_gamma   90.00
#
_symmetry.space_group_name_H-M   'P 1'
#
loop_
_entity.id
_entity.type
_entity.pdbx_description
1 polymer ?
#
loop_
_entity_poly.entity_id
_entity_poly.type
_entity_poly.pdbx_seq_one_letter_code
_entity_poly.pdbx_strand_id
1 'polypeptide(L)' 'RLLGKAESLIKYVTDRPGHDRRYAMDIAKIAATLGWTPQRDLKAGLAETVEWYLSNRTWWERVLSEAYRAAHALYLNG' A
#
# COMPACT_ATOMS: atom_id res chain seq x y z
N ARG A 1 -4.42 -8.31 14.16
CA ARG A 1 -3.79 -8.17 12.83
C ARG A 1 -4.79 -8.66 11.78
N LEU A 2 -4.96 -7.95 10.66
CA LEU A 2 -5.99 -8.25 9.66
C LEU A 2 -5.88 -9.66 9.04
N LEU A 3 -4.65 -10.17 8.86
CA LEU A 3 -4.39 -11.46 8.22
C LEU A 3 -3.99 -12.59 9.19
N GLY A 4 -3.99 -12.33 10.50
CA GLY A 4 -3.55 -13.33 11.50
C GLY A 4 -2.12 -13.85 11.34
N LYS A 5 -1.24 -13.16 10.59
CA LYS A 5 0.14 -13.59 10.33
C LYS A 5 1.12 -13.14 11.40
N ALA A 6 2.18 -13.92 11.61
CA ALA A 6 3.29 -13.60 12.49
C ALA A 6 4.17 -12.47 11.91
N GLU A 7 4.79 -11.68 12.78
CA GLU A 7 5.76 -10.65 12.36
C GLU A 7 7.08 -11.25 11.89
N SER A 8 7.33 -12.54 12.14
CA SER A 8 8.49 -13.27 11.60
C SER A 8 8.54 -13.32 10.06
N LEU A 9 7.45 -12.94 9.38
CA LEU A 9 7.44 -12.77 7.92
C LEU A 9 8.08 -11.45 7.46
N ILE A 10 8.34 -10.48 8.36
CA ILE A 10 8.97 -9.21 8.04
C ILE A 10 10.48 -9.42 7.85
N LYS A 11 11.02 -8.91 6.74
CA LYS A 11 12.46 -8.86 6.46
C LYS A 11 12.87 -7.42 6.22
N TYR A 12 13.87 -6.96 6.95
CA TYR A 12 14.52 -5.68 6.66
C TYR A 12 15.48 -5.89 5.49
N VAL A 13 15.39 -5.00 4.51
CA VAL A 13 16.25 -4.96 3.33
C VAL A 13 16.90 -3.59 3.23
N THR A 14 17.91 -3.44 2.38
CA THR A 14 18.57 -2.15 2.14
C THR A 14 17.54 -1.09 1.74
N ASP A 15 17.62 0.09 2.34
CA ASP A 15 16.72 1.20 2.04
C ASP A 15 16.93 1.72 0.62
N ARG A 16 15.88 2.31 0.02
CA ARG A 16 15.97 2.85 -1.34
C ARG A 16 16.80 4.15 -1.34
N PRO A 17 17.73 4.34 -2.30
CA PRO A 17 18.39 5.63 -2.48
C PRO A 17 17.36 6.75 -2.67
N GLY A 18 17.50 7.85 -1.92
CA GLY A 18 16.57 8.99 -1.98
C GLY A 18 15.23 8.77 -1.27
N HIS A 19 15.14 7.85 -0.30
CA HIS A 19 13.92 7.68 0.49
C HIS A 19 13.64 8.91 1.37
N ASP A 20 12.70 9.76 0.94
CA ASP A 20 12.11 10.78 1.82
C ASP A 20 11.41 10.12 3.01
N ARG A 21 11.87 10.44 4.22
CA ARG A 21 11.46 9.72 5.45
C ARG A 21 10.09 10.12 5.97
N ARG A 22 9.58 11.29 5.57
CA ARG A 22 8.32 11.81 6.08
C ARG A 22 7.65 12.72 5.08
N TYR A 23 6.42 12.37 4.73
CA TYR A 23 5.47 13.29 4.13
C TYR A 23 4.32 13.52 5.11
N ALA A 24 3.87 14.76 5.19
CA ALA A 24 2.69 15.16 5.94
C ALA A 24 2.00 16.30 5.18
N MET A 25 0.67 16.32 5.24
CA MET A 25 -0.15 17.33 4.58
C MET A 25 -1.17 17.87 5.57
N ASP A 26 -1.37 19.19 5.54
CA ASP A 26 -2.47 19.84 6.24
C ASP A 26 -3.68 19.94 5.31
N ILE A 27 -4.80 19.36 5.74
CA ILE A 27 -6.07 19.33 5.00
C ILE A 27 -7.09 20.36 5.50
N ALA A 28 -6.71 21.24 6.45
CA ALA A 28 -7.63 22.22 7.04
C ALA A 28 -8.29 23.12 6.00
N LYS A 29 -7.55 23.53 4.96
CA LYS A 29 -8.09 24.39 3.89
C LYS A 29 -9.25 23.71 3.15
N ILE A 30 -9.08 22.49 2.67
CA ILE A 30 -10.12 21.79 1.91
C ILE A 30 -11.35 21.49 2.77
N ALA A 31 -11.12 21.16 4.06
CA ALA A 31 -12.21 20.97 5.02
C ALA A 31 -13.00 22.26 5.23
N ALA A 32 -12.33 23.39 5.42
CA ALA A 32 -13.00 24.67 5.66
C ALA A 32 -13.69 25.24 4.40
N THR A 33 -13.07 25.13 3.23
CA THR A 33 -13.60 25.78 2.01
C THR A 33 -14.60 24.93 1.26
N LEU A 34 -14.49 23.60 1.32
CA LEU A 34 -15.36 22.67 0.56
C LEU A 34 -16.19 21.75 1.47
N GLY A 35 -15.99 21.79 2.79
CA GLY A 35 -16.66 20.87 3.72
C GLY A 35 -16.16 19.42 3.60
N TRP A 36 -15.05 19.18 2.90
CA TRP A 36 -14.54 17.83 2.68
C TRP A 36 -13.95 17.25 3.97
N THR A 37 -14.30 16.01 4.27
CA THR A 37 -13.70 15.22 5.35
C THR A 37 -13.51 13.78 4.89
N PRO A 38 -12.50 13.05 5.42
CA PRO A 38 -12.31 11.65 5.09
C PRO A 38 -13.51 10.82 5.57
N GLN A 39 -14.06 9.98 4.69
CA GLN A 39 -15.19 9.10 5.01
C GLN A 39 -14.76 7.78 5.69
N ARG A 40 -13.46 7.50 5.71
CA ARG A 40 -12.86 6.29 6.28
C ARG A 40 -11.59 6.67 7.02
N ASP A 41 -11.43 6.11 8.21
CA ASP A 41 -10.14 6.13 8.89
C ASP A 41 -9.19 5.09 8.29
N LEU A 42 -7.91 5.17 8.65
CA LEU A 42 -6.88 4.27 8.14
C LEU A 42 -7.16 2.80 8.46
N LYS A 43 -7.71 2.51 9.64
CA LYS A 43 -7.92 1.13 10.11
C LYS A 43 -9.03 0.46 9.30
N ALA A 44 -10.15 1.16 9.11
CA ALA A 44 -11.27 0.70 8.32
C ALA A 44 -10.88 0.56 6.84
N GLY A 45 -10.26 1.59 6.27
CA GLY A 45 -9.83 1.56 4.87
C GLY A 45 -8.81 0.45 4.58
N LEU A 46 -7.87 0.19 5.50
CA LEU A 46 -6.90 -0.90 5.35
C LEU A 46 -7.57 -2.29 5.44
N ALA A 47 -8.56 -2.45 6.31
CA ALA A 47 -9.34 -3.70 6.39
C ALA A 47 -10.13 -3.96 5.10
N GLU A 48 -10.83 -2.96 4.59
CA GLU A 48 -11.57 -3.03 3.33
C GLU A 48 -10.63 -3.32 2.15
N THR A 49 -9.44 -2.72 2.14
CA THR A 49 -8.41 -2.98 1.12
C THR A 49 -7.93 -4.43 1.16
N VAL A 50 -7.59 -4.96 2.34
CA VAL A 50 -7.17 -6.36 2.48
C VAL A 50 -8.24 -7.31 1.96
N GLU A 51 -9.49 -7.08 2.34
CA GLU A 51 -10.62 -7.89 1.87
C GLU A 51 -10.77 -7.83 0.35
N TRP A 52 -10.63 -6.64 -0.23
CA TRP A 52 -10.69 -6.47 -1.68
C TRP A 52 -9.63 -7.32 -2.40
N TYR A 53 -8.37 -7.33 -1.93
CA TYR A 53 -7.32 -8.15 -2.55
C TYR A 53 -7.56 -9.66 -2.42
N LEU A 54 -8.14 -10.11 -1.30
CA LEU A 54 -8.52 -11.52 -1.12
C LEU A 54 -9.64 -11.91 -2.08
N SER A 55 -10.64 -11.04 -2.25
CA SER A 55 -11.81 -11.27 -3.09
C SER A 55 -11.54 -11.09 -4.60
N ASN A 56 -10.48 -10.36 -5.00
CA ASN A 56 -10.22 -10.00 -6.40
C ASN A 56 -8.96 -10.69 -6.97
N ARG A 57 -8.79 -11.98 -6.69
CA ARG A 57 -7.63 -12.77 -7.13
C ARG A 57 -7.34 -12.71 -8.63
N THR A 58 -8.35 -12.98 -9.45
CA THR A 58 -8.22 -12.97 -10.91
C THR A 58 -7.75 -11.62 -11.45
N TRP A 59 -8.09 -10.52 -10.77
CA TRP A 59 -7.66 -9.19 -11.16
C TRP A 59 -6.15 -9.01 -10.99
N TRP A 60 -5.61 -9.23 -9.79
CA TRP A 60 -4.19 -8.99 -9.56
C TRP A 60 -3.30 -10.05 -10.22
N GLU A 61 -3.78 -11.29 -10.40
CA GLU A 61 -3.01 -12.31 -11.14
C GLU A 61 -2.74 -11.90 -12.59
N ARG A 62 -3.69 -11.18 -13.22
CA ARG A 62 -3.49 -10.62 -14.57
C ARG A 62 -2.52 -9.45 -14.58
N VAL A 63 -2.53 -8.61 -13.55
CA VAL A 63 -1.59 -7.48 -13.40
C VAL A 63 -0.16 -7.99 -13.20
N LEU A 64 0.02 -9.09 -12.46
CA LEU A 64 1.30 -9.78 -12.27
C LEU A 64 1.78 -10.54 -13.52
N SER A 65 1.45 -10.06 -14.71
CA SER A 65 1.93 -10.59 -15.98
C SER A 65 3.46 -10.59 -16.06
N GLU A 66 4.01 -11.26 -17.07
CA GLU A 66 5.44 -11.47 -17.24
C GLU A 66 6.26 -10.16 -17.28
N ALA A 67 5.69 -9.09 -17.83
CA ALA A 67 6.31 -7.76 -17.82
C ALA A 67 6.49 -7.18 -16.41
N TYR A 68 5.53 -7.39 -15.51
CA TYR A 68 5.66 -6.97 -14.10
C TYR A 68 6.73 -7.78 -13.38
N ARG A 69 6.79 -9.10 -13.62
CA ARG A 69 7.81 -9.98 -13.01
C ARG A 69 9.21 -9.65 -13.49
N ALA A 70 9.36 -9.34 -14.78
CA ALA A 70 10.64 -8.92 -15.36
C ALA A 70 11.13 -7.60 -14.75
N ALA A 71 10.25 -6.60 -14.62
CA ALA A 71 10.58 -5.34 -13.94
C ALA A 71 10.93 -5.57 -12.46
N HIS A 72 10.15 -6.38 -11.74
CA HIS A 72 10.38 -6.70 -10.33
C HIS A 72 11.70 -7.44 -10.07
N ALA A 73 12.13 -8.33 -10.97
CA ALA A 73 13.41 -9.02 -10.89
C ALA A 73 14.61 -8.07 -11.01
N LEU A 74 14.50 -6.97 -11.77
CA LEU A 74 15.55 -5.96 -11.88
C LEU A 74 15.76 -5.18 -10.57
N TYR A 75 14.72 -5.01 -9.75
CA TYR A 75 14.77 -4.23 -8.51
C TYR A 75 15.21 -5.03 -7.27
N LEU A 76 15.06 -6.36 -7.28
CA LEU A 76 15.40 -7.22 -6.12
C LEU A 76 16.72 -8.00 -6.27
N ASN A 77 17.33 -8.02 -7.46
CA ASN A 77 18.60 -8.70 -7.72
C ASN A 77 19.83 -7.76 -7.68
N GLY A 78 19.68 -6.59 -7.05
CA GLY A 78 20.77 -5.66 -6.73
C GLY A 78 21.18 -5.79 -5.27
#